data_AF-A0A7W1ATB0-F1
#
_entry.id   AF-A0A7W1ATB0-F1
#
_cell.length_a   1.000
_cell.length_b   1.000
_cell.length_c   1.000
_cell.angle_alpha   90.00
_cell.angle_beta   90.00
_cell.angle_gamma   90.00
#
_symmetry.space_group_name_H-M   'P 1'
#
loop_
_entity.id
_entity.type
_entity.pdbx_description
1 polymer ?
#
loop_
_entity_poly.entity_id
_entity_poly.type
_entity_poly.pdbx_seq_one_letter_code
_entity_poly.pdbx_strand_id
1 'polypeptide(L)'
;MSIYHLPDLPADLKRSGTLILVGTTKTNALVAAAMKGSSPEAGTAPRFVTRIAPNAQHGDWLVIGGATPEDAERAAMDLIIRYWKFAKDSAARRVPLVAKEIPQGGDPALLP
;
A
#
# COMPACT_ATOMS: atom_id res chain seq x y z
N MET A 1 -4.44 16.00 5.61
CA MET A 1 -4.49 14.58 5.20
C MET A 1 -5.73 14.00 5.83
N SER A 2 -6.71 13.61 5.02
CA SER A 2 -7.99 13.07 5.50
C SER A 2 -7.92 11.55 5.48
N ILE A 3 -8.34 10.91 6.57
CA ILE A 3 -8.44 9.45 6.65
C ILE A 3 -9.91 9.10 6.43
N TYR A 4 -10.19 8.36 5.35
CA TYR A 4 -11.54 7.90 5.03
C TYR A 4 -11.67 6.42 5.42
N HIS A 5 -12.76 6.07 6.08
CA HIS A 5 -13.18 4.67 6.18
C HIS A 5 -13.73 4.23 4.80
N LEU A 6 -13.57 2.96 4.44
CA LEU A 6 -13.85 2.45 3.08
C LEU A 6 -15.28 2.76 2.55
N PRO A 7 -16.36 2.65 3.35
CA PRO A 7 -17.71 3.06 2.98
C PRO A 7 -17.87 4.56 2.77
N ASP A 8 -17.04 5.37 3.42
CA ASP A 8 -17.07 6.83 3.39
C ASP A 8 -16.16 7.40 2.28
N LEU A 9 -15.56 6.53 1.46
CA LEU A 9 -14.73 6.94 0.34
C LEU A 9 -15.60 7.65 -0.70
N PRO A 10 -15.34 8.93 -1.00
CA PRO A 10 -16.09 9.68 -2.01
C PRO A 10 -16.13 8.97 -3.36
N ALA A 11 -17.30 8.99 -4.01
CA ALA A 11 -17.54 8.23 -5.24
C ALA A 11 -16.67 8.71 -6.43
N ASP A 12 -16.31 9.98 -6.43
CA ASP A 12 -15.35 10.60 -7.35
C ASP A 12 -13.93 10.05 -7.12
N LEU A 13 -13.45 9.99 -5.88
CA LEU A 13 -12.15 9.40 -5.56
C LEU A 13 -12.08 7.93 -5.96
N LYS A 14 -13.18 7.20 -5.82
CA LYS A 14 -13.27 5.82 -6.30
C LYS A 14 -13.17 5.73 -7.82
N ARG A 15 -13.79 6.63 -8.58
CA ARG A 15 -13.83 6.58 -10.06
C ARG A 15 -12.60 7.16 -10.75
N SER A 16 -12.03 8.24 -10.24
CA SER A 16 -10.96 8.98 -10.92
C SER A 16 -9.73 9.22 -10.05
N GLY A 17 -9.78 8.88 -8.76
CA GLY A 17 -8.66 9.08 -7.84
C GLY A 17 -7.55 8.04 -8.00
N THR A 18 -6.33 8.45 -7.65
CA THR A 18 -5.19 7.54 -7.46
C THR A 18 -5.23 6.99 -6.04
N LEU A 19 -5.41 5.67 -5.89
CA LEU A 19 -5.56 5.02 -4.59
C LEU A 19 -4.52 3.94 -4.36
N ILE A 20 -4.10 3.78 -3.09
CA ILE A 20 -3.38 2.60 -2.63
C ILE A 20 -4.37 1.76 -1.82
N LEU A 21 -4.65 0.55 -2.29
CA LEU A 21 -5.54 -0.40 -1.64
C LEU A 21 -4.71 -1.48 -0.95
N VAL A 22 -4.94 -1.68 0.34
CA VAL A 22 -4.26 -2.70 1.13
C VAL A 22 -5.29 -3.64 1.77
N GLY A 23 -5.09 -4.94 1.62
CA GLY A 23 -5.90 -5.93 2.34
C GLY A 23 -6.01 -7.27 1.63
N THR A 24 -6.90 -8.11 2.13
CA THR A 24 -7.17 -9.43 1.53
C THR A 24 -8.38 -9.35 0.60
N THR A 25 -8.42 -10.21 -0.41
CA THR A 25 -9.60 -10.37 -1.29
C THR A 25 -10.82 -10.89 -0.53
N LYS A 26 -10.64 -11.48 0.66
CA LYS A 26 -11.74 -11.97 1.50
C LYS A 26 -12.41 -10.86 2.31
N THR A 27 -11.64 -9.89 2.78
CA THR A 27 -12.13 -8.86 3.72
C THR A 27 -12.29 -7.48 3.09
N ASN A 28 -11.69 -7.23 1.91
CA ASN A 28 -11.78 -5.95 1.23
C ASN A 28 -12.42 -6.09 -0.16
N ALA A 29 -13.65 -5.59 -0.29
CA ALA A 29 -14.42 -5.66 -1.53
C ALA A 29 -13.79 -4.86 -2.69
N LEU A 30 -13.03 -3.79 -2.41
CA LEU A 30 -12.32 -3.04 -3.45
C LEU A 30 -11.12 -3.84 -3.96
N VAL A 31 -10.37 -4.49 -3.07
CA VAL A 31 -9.28 -5.39 -3.46
C VAL A 31 -9.85 -6.56 -4.26
N ALA A 32 -10.94 -7.18 -3.82
CA ALA A 32 -11.61 -8.24 -4.57
C ALA A 32 -12.06 -7.79 -5.97
N ALA A 33 -12.68 -6.61 -6.09
CA ALA A 33 -13.14 -6.05 -7.36
C ALA A 33 -11.97 -5.72 -8.30
N ALA A 34 -10.90 -5.12 -7.77
CA ALA A 34 -9.69 -4.80 -8.52
C ALA A 34 -9.01 -6.06 -9.06
N MET A 35 -8.99 -7.14 -8.27
CA MET A 35 -8.38 -8.40 -8.67
C MET A 35 -9.15 -9.14 -9.76
N LYS A 36 -10.48 -9.02 -9.79
CA LYS A 36 -11.32 -9.62 -10.86
C LYS A 36 -10.99 -9.10 -12.26
N GLY A 37 -10.46 -7.88 -12.36
CA GLY A 37 -10.03 -7.27 -13.63
C GLY A 37 -8.53 -7.40 -13.92
N SER A 38 -7.78 -8.05 -13.04
CA SER A 38 -6.31 -8.11 -13.10
C SER A 38 -5.79 -9.42 -13.70
N SER A 39 -4.52 -9.42 -14.15
CA SER A 39 -3.84 -10.61 -14.70
C SER A 39 -3.88 -11.81 -13.72
N PRO A 40 -4.08 -13.05 -14.21
CA PRO A 40 -4.22 -14.25 -13.38
C PRO A 40 -3.05 -14.55 -12.43
N GLU A 41 -1.87 -13.98 -12.68
CA GLU A 41 -0.69 -14.14 -11.82
C GLU A 41 -0.82 -13.44 -10.47
N ALA A 42 -1.55 -12.31 -10.41
CA ALA A 42 -1.73 -11.57 -9.17
C ALA A 42 -2.68 -12.29 -8.20
N GLY A 43 -3.65 -13.04 -8.70
CA GLY A 43 -4.63 -13.78 -7.89
C GLY A 43 -4.15 -15.15 -7.39
N THR A 44 -3.02 -15.64 -7.91
CA THR A 44 -2.48 -16.97 -7.61
C THR A 44 -1.27 -16.92 -6.68
N ALA A 45 -0.57 -15.78 -6.61
CA ALA A 45 0.50 -15.57 -5.65
C ALA A 45 -0.06 -15.40 -4.22
N PRO A 46 0.58 -16.00 -3.18
CA PRO A 46 0.16 -15.84 -1.79
C PRO A 46 0.28 -14.38 -1.30
N ARG A 47 1.10 -13.58 -1.97
CA ARG A 47 1.33 -12.15 -1.71
C ARG A 47 1.59 -11.44 -3.04
N PHE A 48 1.07 -10.23 -3.22
CA PHE A 48 1.22 -9.51 -4.47
C PHE A 48 1.16 -7.99 -4.28
N VAL A 49 1.82 -7.30 -5.21
CA VAL A 49 1.64 -5.87 -5.45
C VAL A 49 1.41 -5.69 -6.93
N THR A 50 0.32 -5.07 -7.30
CA THR A 50 -0.04 -4.88 -8.70
C THR A 50 -0.63 -3.50 -8.94
N ARG A 51 -0.34 -2.92 -10.10
CA ARG A 51 -0.98 -1.69 -10.55
C ARG A 51 -2.15 -2.05 -11.45
N ILE A 52 -3.30 -1.47 -11.15
CA ILE A 52 -4.51 -1.63 -11.94
C ILE A 52 -4.72 -0.33 -12.72
N ALA A 53 -4.66 -0.45 -14.05
CA ALA A 53 -4.87 0.68 -14.94
C ALA A 53 -6.30 1.23 -14.78
N PRO A 54 -6.49 2.55 -14.92
CA PRO A 54 -7.80 3.17 -14.80
C PRO A 54 -8.77 2.67 -15.88
N ASN A 55 -10.06 2.58 -15.55
CA ASN A 55 -11.14 2.27 -16.47
C ASN A 55 -12.42 3.07 -16.12
N ALA A 56 -13.56 2.70 -16.70
CA ALA A 56 -14.82 3.39 -16.46
C ALA A 56 -15.35 3.24 -15.01
N GLN A 57 -14.86 2.26 -14.25
CA GLN A 57 -15.32 1.91 -12.90
C GLN A 57 -14.38 2.39 -11.81
N HIS A 58 -13.09 2.57 -12.10
CA HIS A 58 -12.09 2.98 -11.13
C HIS A 58 -10.92 3.76 -11.73
N GLY A 59 -10.26 4.53 -10.87
CA GLY A 59 -9.04 5.27 -11.21
C GLY A 59 -7.79 4.38 -11.26
N ASP A 60 -6.63 5.03 -11.23
CA ASP A 60 -5.31 4.36 -11.25
C ASP A 60 -4.95 3.88 -9.84
N TRP A 61 -4.94 2.56 -9.64
CA TRP A 61 -4.84 1.98 -8.31
C TRP A 61 -3.58 1.14 -8.15
N LEU A 62 -2.93 1.26 -7.00
CA LEU A 62 -1.91 0.32 -6.53
C LEU A 62 -2.56 -0.61 -5.52
N VAL A 63 -2.61 -1.90 -5.82
CA VAL A 63 -3.21 -2.92 -4.94
C VAL A 63 -2.11 -3.75 -4.31
N ILE A 64 -2.14 -3.83 -2.98
CA ILE A 64 -1.25 -4.61 -2.15
C ILE A 64 -2.12 -5.64 -1.43
N GLY A 65 -1.85 -6.93 -1.66
CA GLY A 65 -2.68 -7.97 -1.09
C GLY A 65 -1.97 -9.28 -0.83
N GLY A 66 -2.71 -10.18 -0.19
CA GLY A 66 -2.27 -11.53 0.15
C GLY A 66 -3.41 -12.45 0.54
N ALA A 67 -3.10 -13.73 0.67
CA ALA A 67 -4.06 -14.77 1.06
C ALA A 67 -4.56 -14.60 2.51
N THR A 68 -3.70 -14.06 3.38
CA THR A 68 -3.99 -13.70 4.77
C THR A 68 -3.63 -12.24 5.05
N PRO A 69 -4.10 -11.64 6.16
CA PRO A 69 -3.69 -10.30 6.58
C PRO A 69 -2.16 -10.17 6.67
N GLU A 70 -1.48 -11.18 7.24
CA GLU A 70 -0.02 -11.19 7.40
C GLU A 70 0.72 -11.22 6.05
N ASP A 71 0.16 -11.88 5.04
CA ASP A 71 0.73 -11.87 3.70
C ASP A 71 0.58 -10.50 3.01
N ALA A 72 -0.56 -9.83 3.22
CA ALA A 72 -0.76 -8.46 2.75
C ALA A 72 0.19 -7.46 3.44
N GLU A 73 0.42 -7.62 4.75
CA GLU A 73 1.41 -6.84 5.50
C GLU A 73 2.82 -7.09 4.99
N ARG A 74 3.20 -8.34 4.73
CA ARG A 74 4.50 -8.69 4.16
C ARG A 74 4.68 -8.10 2.76
N ALA A 75 3.65 -8.11 1.92
CA ALA A 75 3.69 -7.47 0.60
C ALA A 75 3.88 -5.95 0.71
N ALA A 76 3.16 -5.31 1.65
CA ALA A 76 3.31 -3.87 1.91
C ALA A 76 4.73 -3.54 2.40
N MET A 77 5.26 -4.34 3.33
CA MET A 77 6.60 -4.16 3.86
C MET A 77 7.67 -4.37 2.78
N ASP A 78 7.53 -5.39 1.93
CA ASP A 78 8.45 -5.63 0.80
C ASP A 78 8.47 -4.45 -0.17
N LEU A 79 7.29 -3.91 -0.53
CA LEU A 79 7.19 -2.70 -1.36
C LEU A 79 7.91 -1.51 -0.70
N ILE A 80 7.63 -1.26 0.57
CA ILE A 80 8.22 -0.14 1.31
C ILE A 80 9.74 -0.28 1.35
N ILE A 81 10.28 -1.45 1.68
CA ILE A 81 11.72 -1.66 1.79
C ILE A 81 12.42 -1.52 0.43
N ARG A 82 11.81 -2.03 -0.65
CA ARG A 82 12.40 -1.97 -2.00
C ARG A 82 12.47 -0.55 -2.55
N TYR A 83 11.43 0.24 -2.37
CA TYR A 83 11.32 1.57 -2.99
C TYR A 83 11.60 2.72 -2.04
N TRP A 84 11.62 2.45 -0.73
CA TRP A 84 12.01 3.40 0.29
C TRP A 84 13.05 2.74 1.20
N LYS A 85 14.27 2.64 0.68
CA LYS A 85 15.44 2.03 1.35
C LYS A 85 15.65 2.52 2.80
N PHE A 86 15.31 3.78 3.08
CA PHE A 86 15.40 4.43 4.39
C PHE A 86 14.04 4.58 5.10
N ALA A 87 13.03 3.78 4.74
CA ALA A 87 11.70 3.86 5.34
C ALA A 87 11.74 3.59 6.84
N LYS A 88 12.53 2.60 7.28
CA LYS A 88 12.69 2.28 8.70
C LYS A 88 13.27 3.45 9.49
N ASP A 89 14.28 4.11 8.95
CA ASP A 89 14.90 5.28 9.58
C ASP A 89 13.97 6.49 9.56
N SER A 90 13.22 6.69 8.47
CA SER A 90 12.25 7.77 8.36
C SER A 90 11.09 7.58 9.32
N ALA A 91 10.56 6.36 9.44
CA ALA A 91 9.53 6.00 10.38
C ALA A 91 10.00 6.23 11.83
N ALA A 92 11.23 5.84 12.17
CA ALA A 92 11.77 6.02 13.53
C ALA A 92 12.17 7.48 13.86
N ARG A 93 12.40 8.33 12.86
CA ARG A 93 12.85 9.73 13.03
C ARG A 93 11.77 10.79 12.85
N ARG A 94 10.67 10.48 12.14
CA ARG A 94 9.64 11.48 11.73
C ARG A 94 8.22 11.09 12.10
N VAL A 95 7.97 9.83 12.44
CA VAL A 95 6.66 9.36 12.88
C VAL A 95 6.85 8.79 14.29
N PRO A 96 6.02 9.12 15.29
CA PRO A 96 6.20 8.65 16.66
C PRO A 96 5.77 7.17 16.80
N LEU A 97 6.28 6.29 15.94
CA LEU A 97 6.01 4.85 15.91
C LEU A 97 6.96 4.06 16.83
N VAL A 98 7.93 4.73 17.43
CA VAL A 98 8.88 4.14 18.38
C VAL A 98 8.71 4.79 19.75
N ALA A 99 8.76 3.99 20.82
CA ALA A 99 8.60 4.46 22.20
C ALA A 99 9.69 5.45 22.64
N LYS A 100 10.80 5.50 21.90
CA LYS A 100 11.90 6.46 22.09
C LYS A 100 12.32 6.95 20.70
N GLU A 101 12.23 8.26 20.48
CA GLU A 101 12.70 8.88 19.24
C GLU A 101 14.19 8.56 19.02
N ILE A 102 14.52 8.16 17.80
CA ILE A 102 15.90 7.99 17.39
C ILE A 102 16.37 9.36 16.86
N PRO A 103 17.52 9.89 17.32
CA PRO A 103 18.05 11.14 16.78
C PRO A 103 18.15 11.07 15.26
N GLN A 104 17.81 12.17 14.58
CA GLN A 104 18.05 12.29 13.15
C GLN A 104 19.55 12.11 12.91
N GLY A 105 19.94 10.95 12.37
CA GLY A 105 21.31 10.73 11.91
C GLY A 105 21.68 11.73 10.82
N GLY A 106 22.99 11.94 10.67
CA GLY A 106 23.57 12.92 9.75
C GLY A 106 23.10 12.76 8.30
N ASP A 107 23.30 13.83 7.52
CA ASP A 107 22.91 13.91 6.11
C ASP A 107 23.34 12.65 5.34
N PRO A 108 22.40 11.90 4.74
CA PRO A 108 22.71 10.71 3.95
C PRO A 108 23.67 10.96 2.79
N ALA A 109 23.75 12.20 2.30
CA ALA A 109 24.69 12.60 1.26
C ALA A 109 26.15 12.73 1.75
N LEU A 110 26.37 12.66 3.07
CA LEU A 110 27.68 12.77 3.72
C LEU A 110 28.20 11.44 4.27
N LEU A 111 27.52 10.32 3.98
CA LEU A 111 28.02 8.99 4.31
C LEU A 111 29.11 8.59 3.29
N PRO A 112 30.23 7.97 3.72
CA PRO A 112 31.35 7.59 2.86
C PRO A 112 30.97 6.53 1.81
#